data_AF-I8T3X2-F1
#
_entry.id   AF-I8T3X2-F1
#
_cell.length_a   1.000
_cell.length_b   1.000
_cell.length_c   1.000
_cell.angle_alpha   90.00
_cell.angle_beta   90.00
_cell.angle_gamma   90.00
#
_symmetry.space_group_name_H-M   'P 1'
#
loop_
_entity.id
_entity.type
_entity.pdbx_description
1 polymer ?
#
loop_
_entity_poly.entity_id
_entity_poly.type
_entity_poly.pdbx_seq_one_letter_code
_entity_poly.pdbx_strand_id
1 'polypeptide(L)'
;MTDSTERLGAHSAEAILGHNPIVGFRARDVLREGMRTLRVAAAQPYLTVKTVGHFAQEMRKVLAGASKLEPSPRDRRFSDAAWKSDSRYRHWLQSWLALEKSLAEWVEGQDLKPHSRARLEFMLSLLTDAMAPSNFPWQPEAVRRFRDSGGLSAFEGLRNLARDLRENKGLPAQVDKRSFKVGGNLATTAGDVVLQTEVMELIQYRPTTPQVHEIPVLIVPPQINKFYIFDLTSEKSVVRGLLDAGLQVFIVSWRNPTTACAEWGLAEYAAAIDMSIATI
;
A
#
# COMPACT_ATOMS: atom_id res chain seq x y z
N MET A 1 -31.65 -10.62 -6.54
CA MET A 1 -31.23 -9.31 -5.99
C MET A 1 -30.38 -9.41 -4.72
N THR A 2 -30.36 -10.55 -4.01
CA THR A 2 -29.48 -10.78 -2.85
C THR A 2 -28.04 -11.14 -3.24
N ASP A 3 -27.85 -11.96 -4.27
CA ASP A 3 -26.54 -12.45 -4.73
C ASP A 3 -25.61 -11.33 -5.28
N SER A 4 -26.18 -10.33 -5.97
CA SER A 4 -25.42 -9.17 -6.47
C SER A 4 -24.88 -8.30 -5.35
N THR A 5 -25.65 -8.12 -4.28
CA THR A 5 -25.29 -7.25 -3.14
C THR A 5 -24.28 -7.92 -2.23
N GLU A 6 -24.35 -9.24 -2.06
CA GLU A 6 -23.31 -10.03 -1.36
C GLU A 6 -22.01 -10.05 -2.15
N ARG A 7 -22.06 -10.23 -3.48
CA ARG A 7 -20.85 -10.13 -4.33
C ARG A 7 -20.24 -8.74 -4.29
N LEU A 8 -21.04 -7.68 -4.37
CA LEU A 8 -20.56 -6.29 -4.23
C LEU A 8 -19.96 -6.04 -2.84
N GLY A 9 -20.55 -6.59 -1.78
CA GLY A 9 -20.02 -6.48 -0.41
C GLY A 9 -18.70 -7.23 -0.21
N ALA A 10 -18.57 -8.43 -0.80
CA ALA A 10 -17.34 -9.20 -0.80
C ALA A 10 -16.22 -8.51 -1.60
N HIS A 11 -16.55 -7.96 -2.78
CA HIS A 11 -15.59 -7.25 -3.62
C HIS A 11 -15.18 -5.89 -3.04
N SER A 12 -16.11 -5.21 -2.36
CA SER A 12 -15.79 -3.98 -1.61
C SER A 12 -14.87 -4.27 -0.43
N ALA A 13 -15.02 -5.42 0.23
CA ALA A 13 -14.11 -5.84 1.29
C ALA A 13 -12.69 -6.09 0.74
N GLU A 14 -12.55 -6.76 -0.41
CA GLU A 14 -11.26 -6.91 -1.10
C GLU A 14 -10.66 -5.57 -1.55
N ALA A 15 -11.48 -4.62 -2.03
CA ALA A 15 -11.03 -3.29 -2.45
C ALA A 15 -10.57 -2.40 -1.28
N ILE A 16 -11.17 -2.56 -0.09
CA ILE A 16 -10.76 -1.86 1.14
C ILE A 16 -9.35 -2.31 1.59
N LEU A 17 -9.00 -3.58 1.39
CA LEU A 17 -7.68 -4.12 1.73
C LEU A 17 -6.53 -3.49 0.92
N GLY A 18 -6.83 -2.78 -0.18
CA GLY A 18 -5.84 -2.11 -1.03
C GLY A 18 -5.41 -0.70 -0.59
N HIS A 19 -6.02 -0.12 0.45
CA HIS A 19 -5.65 1.23 0.90
C HIS A 19 -4.46 1.22 1.89
N ASN A 20 -3.39 1.90 1.47
CA ASN A 20 -2.13 2.09 2.20
C ASN A 20 -2.36 2.64 3.64
N PRO A 21 -2.01 1.88 4.70
CA PRO A 21 -2.60 2.03 6.05
C PRO A 21 -1.98 3.11 6.95
N ILE A 22 -0.95 3.85 6.50
CA ILE A 22 -0.31 4.87 7.37
C ILE A 22 -1.12 6.18 7.41
N VAL A 23 -2.03 6.39 6.46
CA VAL A 23 -2.89 7.59 6.38
C VAL A 23 -4.36 7.16 6.45
N GLY A 24 -4.95 7.09 7.65
CA GLY A 24 -6.40 6.87 7.75
C GLY A 24 -6.97 6.48 9.10
N PHE A 25 -6.20 5.83 9.98
CA PHE A 25 -6.73 5.44 11.29
C PHE A 25 -6.81 6.64 12.23
N ARG A 26 -8.02 7.14 12.47
CA ARG A 26 -8.26 8.04 13.59
C ARG A 26 -8.10 7.21 14.87
N ALA A 27 -7.44 7.75 15.90
CA ALA A 27 -7.27 7.05 17.18
C ALA A 27 -8.61 6.53 17.76
N ARG A 28 -9.72 7.24 17.48
CA ARG A 28 -11.08 6.83 17.85
C ARG A 28 -11.53 5.54 17.16
N ASP A 29 -11.14 5.30 15.92
CA ASP A 29 -11.52 4.10 15.16
C ASP A 29 -10.75 2.88 15.69
N VAL A 30 -9.46 3.05 15.97
CA VAL A 30 -8.63 2.01 16.62
C VAL A 30 -9.21 1.64 17.99
N LEU A 31 -9.54 2.63 18.81
CA LEU A 31 -10.09 2.39 20.14
C LEU A 31 -11.47 1.71 20.08
N ARG A 32 -12.33 2.12 19.12
CA ARG A 32 -13.64 1.52 18.89
C ARG A 32 -13.53 0.05 18.50
N GLU A 33 -12.68 -0.27 17.54
CA GLU A 33 -12.52 -1.65 17.07
C GLU A 33 -11.75 -2.50 18.10
N GLY A 34 -10.85 -1.90 18.90
CA GLY A 34 -10.26 -2.55 20.07
C GLY A 34 -11.31 -2.96 21.12
N MET A 35 -12.20 -2.04 21.50
CA MET A 35 -13.33 -2.35 22.39
C MET A 35 -14.24 -3.43 21.81
N ARG A 36 -14.47 -3.40 20.49
CA ARG A 36 -15.27 -4.42 19.79
C ARG A 36 -14.61 -5.79 19.89
N THR A 37 -13.30 -5.87 19.68
CA THR A 37 -12.53 -7.12 19.80
C THR A 37 -12.67 -7.71 21.20
N LEU A 38 -12.56 -6.87 22.24
CA LEU A 38 -12.76 -7.29 23.63
C LEU A 38 -14.18 -7.82 23.88
N ARG A 39 -15.22 -7.18 23.32
CA ARG A 39 -16.60 -7.65 23.44
C ARG A 39 -16.82 -9.00 22.73
N VAL A 40 -16.24 -9.16 21.55
CA VAL A 40 -16.32 -10.43 20.78
C VAL A 40 -15.63 -11.55 21.57
N ALA A 41 -14.44 -11.29 22.12
CA ALA A 41 -13.73 -12.23 22.98
C ALA A 41 -14.54 -12.63 24.22
N ALA A 42 -15.20 -11.66 24.87
CA ALA A 42 -16.05 -11.89 26.03
C ALA A 42 -17.34 -12.66 25.68
N ALA A 43 -17.90 -12.46 24.49
CA ALA A 43 -19.10 -13.15 24.02
C ALA A 43 -18.85 -14.63 23.68
N GLN A 44 -17.62 -14.98 23.28
CA GLN A 44 -17.23 -16.36 22.96
C GLN A 44 -16.02 -16.82 23.81
N PRO A 45 -16.19 -16.99 25.13
CA PRO A 45 -15.09 -17.28 26.04
C PRO A 45 -14.46 -18.65 25.78
N TYR A 46 -15.26 -19.66 25.43
CA TYR A 46 -14.76 -21.01 25.12
C TYR A 46 -13.82 -21.00 23.90
N LEU A 47 -14.22 -20.36 22.80
CA LEU A 47 -13.39 -20.23 21.61
C LEU A 47 -12.09 -19.48 21.93
N THR A 48 -12.19 -18.38 22.65
CA THR A 48 -11.02 -17.58 23.05
C THR A 48 -10.03 -18.40 23.89
N VAL A 49 -10.51 -19.12 24.91
CA VAL A 49 -9.67 -20.00 25.74
C VAL A 49 -9.06 -21.13 24.92
N LYS A 50 -9.82 -21.74 23.99
CA LYS A 50 -9.31 -22.77 23.09
C LYS A 50 -8.18 -22.25 22.22
N THR A 51 -8.33 -21.09 21.59
CA THR A 51 -7.29 -20.48 20.76
C THR A 51 -6.07 -20.12 21.59
N VAL A 52 -6.24 -19.56 22.79
CA VAL A 52 -5.11 -19.30 23.71
C VAL A 52 -4.40 -20.60 24.08
N GLY A 53 -5.14 -21.70 24.28
CA GLY A 53 -4.58 -23.02 24.50
C GLY A 53 -3.74 -23.53 23.32
N HIS A 54 -4.24 -23.39 22.09
CA HIS A 54 -3.49 -23.74 20.86
C HIS A 54 -2.22 -22.89 20.73
N PHE A 55 -2.32 -21.58 20.94
CA PHE A 55 -1.18 -20.67 20.94
C PHE A 55 -0.14 -21.08 21.99
N ALA A 56 -0.56 -21.37 23.22
CA ALA A 56 0.34 -21.80 24.29
C ALA A 56 1.03 -23.13 23.96
N GLN A 57 0.32 -24.09 23.36
CA GLN A 57 0.92 -25.34 22.89
C GLN A 57 1.96 -25.08 21.80
N GLU A 58 1.67 -24.20 20.85
CA GLU A 58 2.61 -23.90 19.78
C GLU A 58 3.83 -23.14 20.30
N MET A 59 3.65 -22.19 21.22
CA MET A 59 4.76 -21.51 21.91
C MET A 59 5.67 -22.49 22.67
N ARG A 60 5.13 -23.55 23.26
CA ARG A 60 5.96 -24.62 23.87
C ARG A 60 6.80 -25.34 22.81
N LYS A 61 6.26 -25.62 21.63
CA LYS A 61 7.02 -26.20 20.52
C LYS A 61 8.08 -25.24 19.99
N VAL A 62 7.77 -23.95 19.91
CA VAL A 62 8.74 -22.91 19.52
C VAL A 62 9.90 -22.89 20.50
N LEU A 63 9.64 -22.78 21.80
CA LEU A 63 10.70 -22.78 22.83
C LEU A 63 11.51 -24.09 22.86
N ALA A 64 10.88 -25.22 22.56
CA ALA A 64 11.57 -26.50 22.44
C ALA A 64 12.32 -26.70 21.10
N GLY A 65 12.26 -25.73 20.18
CA GLY A 65 12.86 -25.84 18.84
C GLY A 65 12.17 -26.88 17.94
N ALA A 66 10.96 -27.32 18.29
CA ALA A 66 10.21 -28.36 17.60
C ALA A 66 9.09 -27.81 16.69
N SER A 67 8.84 -26.49 16.71
CA SER A 67 7.85 -25.88 15.83
C SER A 67 8.30 -25.94 14.37
N LYS A 68 7.37 -26.26 13.48
CA LYS A 68 7.57 -26.35 12.03
C LYS A 68 6.97 -25.15 11.29
N LEU A 69 6.61 -24.10 12.02
CA LEU A 69 6.10 -22.88 11.40
C LEU A 69 7.22 -22.22 10.59
N GLU A 70 6.92 -21.91 9.34
CA GLU A 70 7.80 -21.19 8.42
C GLU A 70 6.99 -20.07 7.74
N PRO A 71 7.64 -18.93 7.43
CA PRO A 71 6.99 -17.87 6.68
C PRO A 71 6.70 -18.32 5.25
N SER A 72 5.74 -17.65 4.59
CA SER A 72 5.47 -17.89 3.18
C SER A 72 6.75 -17.72 2.33
N PRO A 73 7.04 -18.61 1.36
CA PRO A 73 8.18 -18.46 0.47
C PRO A 73 8.18 -17.16 -0.35
N ARG A 74 7.02 -16.49 -0.47
CA ARG A 74 6.88 -15.20 -1.15
C ARG A 74 7.21 -14.00 -0.25
N ASP A 75 7.31 -14.20 1.07
CA ASP A 75 7.59 -13.13 2.01
C ASP A 75 9.09 -12.82 2.06
N ARG A 76 9.48 -11.75 1.35
CA ARG A 76 10.88 -11.31 1.27
C ARG A 76 11.42 -10.75 2.58
N ARG A 77 10.56 -10.37 3.55
CA ARG A 77 10.97 -9.83 4.85
C ARG A 77 11.85 -10.82 5.63
N PHE A 78 11.69 -12.11 5.38
CA PHE A 78 12.39 -13.18 6.08
C PHE A 78 13.40 -13.93 5.19
N SER A 79 13.97 -13.24 4.19
CA SER A 79 14.90 -13.85 3.23
C SER A 79 16.32 -14.07 3.76
N ASP A 80 16.75 -13.33 4.79
CA ASP A 80 18.06 -13.54 5.43
C ASP A 80 18.19 -14.94 6.04
N ALA A 81 19.28 -15.64 5.73
CA ALA A 81 19.56 -16.98 6.23
C ALA A 81 19.55 -17.10 7.77
N ALA A 82 19.84 -16.01 8.49
CA ALA A 82 19.84 -15.96 9.94
C ALA A 82 18.46 -16.28 10.56
N TRP A 83 17.37 -16.02 9.85
CA TRP A 83 16.02 -16.41 10.28
C TRP A 83 15.85 -17.92 10.43
N LYS A 84 16.63 -18.71 9.68
CA LYS A 84 16.65 -20.18 9.75
C LYS A 84 17.80 -20.71 10.60
N SER A 85 19.00 -20.18 10.39
CA SER A 85 20.23 -20.71 10.99
C SER A 85 20.40 -20.38 12.47
N ASP A 86 20.01 -19.18 12.92
CA ASP A 86 20.13 -18.78 14.33
C ASP A 86 18.86 -19.13 15.11
N SER A 87 19.02 -19.84 16.23
CA SER A 87 17.87 -20.27 17.03
C SER A 87 17.07 -19.13 17.63
N ARG A 88 17.70 -18.00 17.95
CA ARG A 88 17.02 -16.85 18.56
C ARG A 88 16.10 -16.17 17.56
N TYR A 89 16.61 -15.92 16.35
CA TYR A 89 15.83 -15.35 15.26
C TYR A 89 14.71 -16.30 14.81
N ARG A 90 14.99 -17.60 14.73
CA ARG A 90 13.99 -18.61 14.42
C ARG A 90 12.87 -18.65 15.46
N HIS A 91 13.19 -18.68 16.76
CA HIS A 91 12.18 -18.67 17.80
C HIS A 91 11.32 -17.40 17.76
N TRP A 92 11.95 -16.23 17.57
CA TRP A 92 11.21 -14.97 17.48
C TRP A 92 10.26 -14.93 16.28
N LEU A 93 10.73 -15.37 15.10
CA LEU A 93 9.91 -15.51 13.91
C LEU A 93 8.75 -16.48 14.11
N GLN A 94 9.02 -17.67 14.65
CA GLN A 94 7.99 -18.68 14.88
C GLN A 94 6.98 -18.26 15.96
N SER A 95 7.38 -17.50 16.99
CA SER A 95 6.45 -16.93 17.96
C SER A 95 5.48 -15.95 17.31
N TRP A 96 5.98 -15.10 16.39
CA TRP A 96 5.13 -14.18 15.63
C TRP A 96 4.19 -14.92 14.67
N LEU A 97 4.69 -15.93 13.93
CA LEU A 97 3.86 -16.78 13.06
C LEU A 97 2.79 -17.55 13.86
N ALA A 98 3.12 -18.01 15.06
CA ALA A 98 2.17 -18.68 15.95
C ALA A 98 1.06 -17.71 16.40
N LEU A 99 1.42 -16.45 16.69
CA LEU A 99 0.46 -15.41 17.03
C LEU A 99 -0.47 -15.10 15.85
N GLU A 100 0.10 -14.87 14.67
CA GLU A 100 -0.64 -14.61 13.43
C GLU A 100 -1.66 -15.73 13.14
N LYS A 101 -1.18 -16.99 13.14
CA LYS A 101 -2.03 -18.16 12.92
C LYS A 101 -3.14 -18.29 13.96
N SER A 102 -2.82 -18.07 15.23
CA SER A 102 -3.81 -18.16 16.32
C SER A 102 -4.88 -17.08 16.20
N LEU A 103 -4.50 -15.87 15.84
CA LEU A 103 -5.46 -14.77 15.62
C LEU A 103 -6.35 -15.06 14.40
N ALA A 104 -5.79 -15.59 13.31
CA ALA A 104 -6.57 -15.99 12.14
C ALA A 104 -7.60 -17.08 12.50
N GLU A 105 -7.18 -18.15 13.18
CA GLU A 105 -8.07 -19.22 13.67
C GLU A 105 -9.17 -18.66 14.61
N TRP A 106 -8.81 -17.72 15.48
CA TRP A 106 -9.75 -17.08 16.40
C TRP A 106 -10.82 -16.27 15.66
N VAL A 107 -10.44 -15.51 14.62
CA VAL A 107 -11.36 -14.70 13.80
C VAL A 107 -12.27 -15.59 12.95
N GLU A 108 -11.72 -16.64 12.35
CA GLU A 108 -12.48 -17.60 11.53
C GLU A 108 -13.56 -18.31 12.36
N GLY A 109 -13.22 -18.69 13.60
CA GLY A 109 -14.15 -19.32 14.52
C GLY A 109 -15.26 -18.41 15.05
N GLN A 110 -15.16 -17.08 14.89
CA GLN A 110 -16.19 -16.17 15.38
C GLN A 110 -17.48 -16.29 14.58
N ASP A 111 -18.61 -16.24 15.29
CA ASP A 111 -19.94 -16.14 14.68
C ASP A 111 -20.25 -14.66 14.37
N LEU A 112 -19.67 -14.17 13.27
CA LEU A 112 -19.80 -12.80 12.81
C LEU A 112 -20.29 -12.78 11.35
N LYS A 113 -21.10 -11.77 11.02
CA LYS A 113 -21.46 -11.48 9.63
C LYS A 113 -20.19 -11.31 8.77
N PRO A 114 -20.19 -11.72 7.49
CA PRO A 114 -18.99 -11.71 6.64
C PRO A 114 -18.20 -10.38 6.65
N HIS A 115 -18.89 -9.26 6.46
CA HIS A 115 -18.28 -7.92 6.51
C HIS A 115 -17.62 -7.59 7.86
N SER A 116 -18.24 -8.04 8.96
CA SER A 116 -17.71 -7.82 10.31
C SER A 116 -16.48 -8.66 10.61
N ARG A 117 -16.45 -9.90 10.09
CA ARG A 117 -15.29 -10.79 10.17
C ARG A 117 -14.11 -10.21 9.37
N ALA A 118 -14.34 -9.84 8.11
CA ALA A 118 -13.30 -9.27 7.24
C ALA A 118 -12.66 -8.00 7.84
N ARG A 119 -13.47 -7.14 8.46
CA ARG A 119 -12.96 -5.94 9.17
C ARG A 119 -12.08 -6.30 10.36
N LEU A 120 -12.50 -7.28 11.16
CA LEU A 120 -11.76 -7.73 12.33
C LEU A 120 -10.43 -8.39 11.92
N GLU A 121 -10.48 -9.25 10.91
CA GLU A 121 -9.32 -9.88 10.29
C GLU A 121 -8.31 -8.83 9.81
N PHE A 122 -8.77 -7.85 9.03
CA PHE A 122 -7.94 -6.76 8.53
C PHE A 122 -7.28 -5.95 9.65
N MET A 123 -8.01 -5.62 10.71
CA MET A 123 -7.41 -4.86 11.81
C MET A 123 -6.37 -5.68 12.56
N LEU A 124 -6.66 -6.95 12.85
CA LEU A 124 -5.73 -7.83 13.56
C LEU A 124 -4.50 -8.13 12.72
N SER A 125 -4.65 -8.29 11.40
CA SER A 125 -3.50 -8.46 10.50
C SER A 125 -2.62 -7.22 10.52
N LEU A 126 -3.17 -6.01 10.43
CA LEU A 126 -2.39 -4.76 10.54
C LEU A 126 -1.61 -4.64 11.86
N LEU A 127 -2.24 -4.95 12.99
CA LEU A 127 -1.57 -4.92 14.29
C LEU A 127 -0.47 -5.97 14.39
N THR A 128 -0.74 -7.18 13.90
CA THR A 128 0.22 -8.30 13.91
C THR A 128 1.40 -8.02 12.98
N ASP A 129 1.14 -7.49 11.79
CA ASP A 129 2.16 -7.07 10.82
C ASP A 129 3.01 -5.91 11.34
N ALA A 130 2.42 -4.96 12.07
CA ALA A 130 3.18 -3.88 12.71
C ALA A 130 4.18 -4.43 13.75
N MET A 131 3.81 -5.53 14.44
CA MET A 131 4.66 -6.24 15.40
C MET A 131 5.57 -7.30 14.75
N ALA A 132 5.65 -7.36 13.41
CA ALA A 132 6.50 -8.33 12.73
C ALA A 132 7.98 -8.15 13.15
N PRO A 133 8.74 -9.24 13.36
CA PRO A 133 10.15 -9.20 13.74
C PRO A 133 11.03 -8.34 12.83
N SER A 134 10.68 -8.28 11.53
CA SER A 134 11.38 -7.50 10.51
C SER A 134 11.21 -5.98 10.65
N ASN A 135 10.25 -5.50 11.42
CA ASN A 135 10.05 -4.06 11.64
C ASN A 135 10.97 -3.49 12.73
N PHE A 136 11.75 -4.33 13.39
CA PHE A 136 12.55 -3.93 14.53
C PHE A 136 14.05 -3.86 14.20
N PRO A 137 14.82 -2.97 14.86
CA PRO A 137 16.25 -2.78 14.57
C PRO A 137 17.11 -4.00 14.91
N TRP A 138 16.59 -4.96 15.68
CA TRP A 138 17.28 -6.20 16.02
C TRP A 138 17.22 -7.27 14.92
N GLN A 139 16.47 -7.03 13.83
CA GLN A 139 16.42 -7.96 12.69
C GLN A 139 17.83 -8.23 12.13
N PRO A 140 18.09 -9.43 11.57
CA PRO A 140 19.44 -9.86 11.22
C PRO A 140 20.13 -8.95 10.20
N GLU A 141 19.40 -8.46 9.19
CA GLU A 141 19.94 -7.53 8.19
C GLU A 141 20.38 -6.20 8.81
N ALA A 142 19.59 -5.67 9.75
CA ALA A 142 19.88 -4.41 10.43
C ALA A 142 21.10 -4.56 11.37
N VAL A 143 21.17 -5.64 12.14
CA VAL A 143 22.31 -5.94 13.03
C VAL A 143 23.59 -6.18 12.22
N ARG A 144 23.49 -6.92 11.11
CA ARG A 144 24.62 -7.14 10.19
C ARG A 144 25.12 -5.82 9.62
N ARG A 145 24.21 -4.97 9.09
CA ARG A 145 24.57 -3.66 8.55
C ARG A 145 25.15 -2.73 9.61
N PHE A 146 24.64 -2.78 10.83
CA PHE A 146 25.21 -2.03 11.96
C PHE A 146 26.66 -2.44 12.23
N ARG A 147 26.93 -3.74 12.31
CA ARG A 147 28.28 -4.26 12.53
C ARG A 147 29.20 -3.92 11.35
N ASP A 148 28.77 -4.19 10.13
CA ASP A 148 29.59 -4.03 8.92
C ASP A 148 29.92 -2.56 8.63
N SER A 149 29.06 -1.63 9.07
CA SER A 149 29.29 -0.18 8.96
C SER A 149 29.98 0.43 10.19
N GLY A 150 30.38 -0.37 11.19
CA GLY A 150 30.95 0.14 12.44
C GLY A 150 30.00 1.06 13.24
N GLY A 151 28.69 0.87 13.06
CA GLY A 151 27.64 1.67 13.71
C GLY A 151 27.17 2.89 12.92
N LEU A 152 27.82 3.25 11.80
CA LEU A 152 27.41 4.40 10.98
C LEU A 152 25.96 4.29 10.48
N SER A 153 25.47 3.09 10.18
CA SER A 153 24.10 2.90 9.69
C SER A 153 23.03 3.34 10.68
N ALA A 154 23.28 3.21 12.00
CA ALA A 154 22.34 3.66 13.02
C ALA A 154 22.28 5.20 13.07
N PHE A 155 23.45 5.85 12.99
CA PHE A 155 23.53 7.31 12.92
C PHE A 155 22.83 7.86 11.67
N GLU A 156 23.06 7.25 10.51
CA GLU A 156 22.37 7.61 9.27
C GLU A 156 20.86 7.40 9.36
N GLY A 157 20.43 6.28 9.97
CA GLY A 157 19.02 6.00 10.22
C GLY A 157 18.34 7.06 11.11
N LEU A 158 18.99 7.48 12.19
CA LEU A 158 18.50 8.56 13.06
C LEU A 158 18.45 9.90 12.34
N ARG A 159 19.45 10.22 11.51
CA ARG A 159 19.44 11.42 10.67
C ARG A 159 18.28 11.40 9.67
N ASN A 160 18.02 10.24 9.05
CA ASN A 160 16.88 10.06 8.15
C ASN A 160 15.56 10.26 8.90
N LEU A 161 15.39 9.64 10.08
CA LEU A 161 14.21 9.81 10.92
C LEU A 161 13.98 11.29 11.30
N ALA A 162 15.02 11.99 11.73
CA ALA A 162 14.91 13.41 12.08
C ALA A 162 14.50 14.27 10.88
N ARG A 163 15.06 13.99 9.70
CA ARG A 163 14.66 14.64 8.45
C ARG A 163 13.20 14.34 8.11
N ASP A 164 12.79 13.09 8.20
CA ASP A 164 11.44 12.65 7.83
C ASP A 164 10.37 13.23 8.78
N LEU A 165 10.67 13.34 10.08
CA LEU A 165 9.84 14.05 11.05
C LEU A 165 9.67 15.53 10.70
N ARG A 166 10.75 16.19 10.27
CA ARG A 166 10.75 17.62 9.93
C ARG A 166 10.11 17.93 8.58
N GLU A 167 10.42 17.13 7.56
CA GLU A 167 10.16 17.46 6.15
C GLU A 167 9.06 16.59 5.52
N ASN A 168 8.76 15.42 6.08
CA ASN A 168 7.84 14.45 5.49
C ASN A 168 6.74 13.98 6.45
N LYS A 169 6.38 14.81 7.45
CA LYS A 169 5.32 14.54 8.44
C LYS A 169 5.51 13.21 9.19
N GLY A 170 6.76 12.78 9.37
CA GLY A 170 7.13 11.51 10.01
C GLY A 170 6.99 10.28 9.13
N LEU A 171 6.65 10.42 7.85
CA LEU A 171 6.64 9.30 6.90
C LEU A 171 8.06 9.03 6.40
N PRO A 172 8.52 7.76 6.35
CA PRO A 172 9.82 7.44 5.79
C PRO A 172 9.95 7.87 4.33
N ALA A 173 11.01 8.59 3.98
CA ALA A 173 11.30 8.91 2.59
C ALA A 173 11.79 7.66 1.83
N GLN A 174 11.03 7.19 0.85
CA GLN A 174 11.42 6.02 0.04
C GLN A 174 12.45 6.35 -1.06
N VAL A 175 12.44 7.58 -1.56
CA VAL A 175 13.32 8.05 -2.64
C VAL A 175 13.78 9.48 -2.37
N ASP A 176 14.96 9.84 -2.86
CA ASP A 176 15.38 11.24 -2.89
C ASP A 176 14.64 11.98 -4.01
N LYS A 177 13.57 12.67 -3.63
CA LYS A 177 12.73 13.46 -4.54
C LYS A 177 13.53 14.54 -5.27
N ARG A 178 14.66 15.03 -4.73
CA ARG A 178 15.46 16.12 -5.33
C ARG A 178 16.09 15.73 -6.65
N SER A 179 16.28 14.43 -6.87
CA SER A 179 16.86 13.91 -8.11
C SER A 179 15.86 13.92 -9.27
N PHE A 180 14.56 14.09 -9.01
CA PHE A 180 13.51 14.04 -10.04
C PHE A 180 12.90 15.42 -10.25
N LYS A 181 12.95 15.91 -11.49
CA LYS A 181 12.38 17.16 -11.96
C LYS A 181 11.39 16.87 -13.09
N VAL A 182 10.10 17.09 -12.82
CA VAL A 182 9.04 17.00 -13.84
C VAL A 182 9.32 18.02 -14.95
N GLY A 183 9.24 17.59 -16.20
CA GLY A 183 9.66 18.35 -17.38
C GLY A 183 11.17 18.40 -17.62
N GLY A 184 11.99 17.88 -16.71
CA GLY A 184 13.46 17.82 -16.84
C GLY A 184 13.97 16.41 -17.11
N ASN A 185 13.72 15.50 -16.18
CA ASN A 185 14.10 14.07 -16.31
C ASN A 185 12.95 13.10 -15.99
N LEU A 186 11.74 13.64 -15.84
CA LEU A 186 10.49 12.91 -15.68
C LEU A 186 9.42 13.63 -16.51
N ALA A 187 8.50 12.91 -17.14
CA ALA A 187 7.49 13.49 -18.04
C ALA A 187 8.08 14.44 -19.08
N THR A 188 9.05 13.92 -19.84
CA THR A 188 9.79 14.68 -20.85
C THR A 188 9.29 14.41 -22.27
N THR A 189 8.21 13.66 -22.45
CA THR A 189 7.67 13.40 -23.78
C THR A 189 7.07 14.69 -24.33
N ALA A 190 7.47 15.06 -25.55
CA ALA A 190 7.06 16.32 -26.14
C ALA A 190 5.55 16.35 -26.38
N GLY A 191 4.89 17.38 -25.88
CA GLY A 191 3.45 17.58 -26.01
C GLY A 191 3.09 19.03 -25.69
N ASP A 192 1.88 19.41 -26.06
CA ASP A 192 1.36 20.75 -25.91
C ASP A 192 0.00 20.69 -25.18
N VAL A 193 -0.29 21.68 -24.34
CA VAL A 193 -1.60 21.80 -23.67
C VAL A 193 -2.60 22.33 -24.69
N VAL A 194 -3.61 21.53 -25.03
CA VAL A 194 -4.62 21.85 -26.07
C VAL A 194 -5.95 22.32 -25.49
N LEU A 195 -6.23 21.99 -24.22
CA LEU A 195 -7.37 22.51 -23.46
C LEU A 195 -6.92 22.75 -22.02
N GLN A 196 -7.34 23.88 -21.45
CA GLN A 196 -7.14 24.19 -20.04
C GLN A 196 -8.46 24.63 -19.43
N THR A 197 -8.82 24.02 -18.30
CA THR A 197 -10.00 24.37 -17.50
C THR A 197 -9.59 24.66 -16.07
N GLU A 198 -10.55 24.99 -15.21
CA GLU A 198 -10.26 25.13 -13.78
C GLU A 198 -9.81 23.82 -13.12
N VAL A 199 -10.30 22.67 -13.62
CA VAL A 199 -10.13 21.35 -13.00
C VAL A 199 -8.97 20.56 -13.63
N MET A 200 -8.65 20.78 -14.91
CA MET A 200 -7.62 20.01 -15.61
C MET A 200 -7.03 20.70 -16.83
N GLU A 201 -5.89 20.18 -17.26
CA GLU A 201 -5.25 20.46 -18.55
C GLU A 201 -5.30 19.19 -19.41
N LEU A 202 -5.68 19.31 -20.67
CA LEU A 202 -5.55 18.24 -21.66
C LEU A 202 -4.26 18.46 -22.45
N ILE A 203 -3.39 17.46 -22.42
CA ILE A 203 -2.13 17.48 -23.14
C ILE A 203 -2.27 16.57 -24.36
N GLN A 204 -1.97 17.09 -25.55
CA GLN A 204 -1.76 16.29 -26.75
C GLN A 204 -0.26 16.09 -26.94
N TYR A 205 0.18 14.85 -27.05
CA TYR A 205 1.58 14.56 -27.32
C TYR A 205 1.89 14.65 -28.81
N ARG A 206 3.11 15.09 -29.13
CA ARG A 206 3.58 15.19 -30.52
C ARG A 206 3.82 13.80 -31.09
N PRO A 207 3.30 13.48 -32.29
CA PRO A 207 3.56 12.19 -32.94
C PRO A 207 5.06 11.92 -33.11
N THR A 208 5.47 10.66 -32.92
CA THR A 208 6.85 10.20 -33.20
C THR A 208 6.96 9.49 -34.56
N THR A 209 5.84 9.28 -35.26
CA THR A 209 5.75 8.61 -36.55
C THR A 209 5.19 9.54 -37.64
N PRO A 210 5.49 9.32 -38.93
CA PRO A 210 4.97 10.15 -40.03
C PRO A 210 3.45 10.00 -40.25
N GLN A 211 2.90 8.83 -39.91
CA GLN A 211 1.47 8.52 -39.99
C GLN A 211 1.02 7.97 -38.64
N VAL A 212 -0.22 8.27 -38.28
CA VAL A 212 -0.84 7.85 -37.03
C VAL A 212 -2.20 7.22 -37.30
N HIS A 213 -2.66 6.40 -36.35
CA HIS A 213 -4.01 5.86 -36.39
C HIS A 213 -5.07 6.97 -36.26
N GLU A 214 -6.19 6.78 -36.97
CA GLU A 214 -7.32 7.72 -36.99
C GLU A 214 -7.98 7.82 -35.61
N ILE A 215 -8.16 6.70 -34.90
CA ILE A 215 -8.77 6.67 -33.57
C ILE A 215 -7.68 6.95 -32.52
N PRO A 216 -7.79 8.04 -31.74
CA PRO A 216 -6.81 8.40 -30.72
C PRO A 216 -7.03 7.64 -29.40
N VAL A 217 -6.05 7.72 -28.51
CA VAL A 217 -6.11 7.22 -27.14
C VAL A 217 -6.17 8.40 -26.17
N LEU A 218 -7.23 8.47 -25.37
CA LEU A 218 -7.34 9.37 -24.23
C LEU A 218 -7.02 8.62 -22.93
N ILE A 219 -5.98 9.07 -22.23
CA ILE A 219 -5.60 8.54 -20.91
C ILE A 219 -6.22 9.43 -19.83
N VAL A 220 -7.06 8.84 -18.98
CA VAL A 220 -7.64 9.50 -17.81
C VAL A 220 -6.98 8.91 -16.54
N PRO A 221 -5.95 9.56 -15.97
CA PRO A 221 -5.27 9.05 -14.79
C PRO A 221 -6.13 9.21 -13.52
N PRO A 222 -5.82 8.47 -12.44
CA PRO A 222 -6.47 8.69 -11.14
C PRO A 222 -6.12 10.07 -10.57
N GLN A 223 -7.05 10.71 -9.86
CA GLN A 223 -6.87 12.06 -9.28
C GLN A 223 -5.92 12.07 -8.07
N ILE A 224 -5.64 10.90 -7.48
CA ILE A 224 -4.80 10.77 -6.27
C ILE A 224 -3.31 10.96 -6.62
N ASN A 225 -2.89 10.43 -7.78
CA ASN A 225 -1.52 10.54 -8.27
C ASN A 225 -1.47 11.49 -9.48
N LYS A 226 -0.27 11.90 -9.86
CA LYS A 226 -0.08 12.80 -11.01
C LYS A 226 -0.01 12.02 -12.31
N PHE A 227 -0.42 12.66 -13.41
CA PHE A 227 -0.52 12.06 -14.74
C PHE A 227 0.79 11.40 -15.22
N TYR A 228 1.95 11.94 -14.81
CA TYR A 228 3.27 11.46 -15.22
C TYR A 228 3.60 10.03 -14.78
N ILE A 229 2.74 9.35 -14.01
CA ILE A 229 2.88 7.90 -13.81
C ILE A 229 2.82 7.13 -15.14
N PHE A 230 2.14 7.68 -16.15
CA PHE A 230 2.11 7.15 -17.52
C PHE A 230 3.27 7.66 -18.39
N ASP A 231 4.03 8.64 -17.92
CA ASP A 231 5.16 9.25 -18.62
C ASP A 231 6.32 9.52 -17.65
N LEU A 232 6.94 8.45 -17.14
CA LEU A 232 8.03 8.55 -16.17
C LEU A 232 9.36 8.92 -16.88
N THR A 233 10.26 7.95 -17.04
CA THR A 233 11.49 8.11 -17.84
C THR A 233 11.25 7.64 -19.27
N SER A 234 12.19 7.95 -20.15
CA SER A 234 12.21 7.51 -21.55
C SER A 234 11.93 6.01 -21.73
N GLU A 235 12.46 5.17 -20.83
CA GLU A 235 12.33 3.70 -20.88
C GLU A 235 11.07 3.19 -20.17
N LYS A 236 10.41 4.04 -19.37
CA LYS A 236 9.25 3.71 -18.53
C LYS A 236 8.06 4.61 -18.82
N SER A 237 7.92 5.02 -20.09
CA SER A 237 6.82 5.85 -20.54
C SER A 237 5.84 5.02 -21.36
N VAL A 238 4.62 4.88 -20.84
CA VAL A 238 3.50 4.30 -21.57
C VAL A 238 3.14 5.21 -22.74
N VAL A 239 3.17 6.53 -22.52
CA VAL A 239 2.93 7.53 -23.57
C VAL A 239 3.86 7.33 -24.76
N ARG A 240 5.19 7.24 -24.55
CA ARG A 240 6.14 6.99 -25.66
C ARG A 240 5.86 5.67 -26.34
N GLY A 241 5.60 4.60 -25.58
CA GLY A 241 5.27 3.30 -26.15
C GLY A 241 4.04 3.34 -27.07
N LEU A 242 3.02 4.15 -26.73
CA LEU A 242 1.83 4.34 -27.57
C LEU A 242 2.13 5.21 -28.80
N LEU A 243 2.90 6.30 -28.65
CA LEU A 243 3.32 7.15 -29.77
C LEU A 243 4.16 6.37 -30.79
N ASP A 244 5.10 5.55 -30.31
CA ASP A 244 5.97 4.73 -31.15
C ASP A 244 5.19 3.62 -31.86
N ALA A 245 4.04 3.21 -31.32
CA ALA A 245 3.08 2.33 -31.98
C ALA A 245 2.18 3.07 -33.00
N GLY A 246 2.40 4.37 -33.24
CA GLY A 246 1.65 5.18 -34.18
C GLY A 246 0.30 5.67 -33.66
N LEU A 247 0.04 5.61 -32.36
CA LEU A 247 -1.21 6.11 -31.77
C LEU A 247 -1.09 7.61 -31.46
N GLN A 248 -2.16 8.35 -31.70
CA GLN A 248 -2.31 9.71 -31.16
C GLN A 248 -2.69 9.61 -29.68
N VAL A 249 -1.95 10.29 -28.81
CA VAL A 249 -2.12 10.18 -27.36
C VAL A 249 -2.47 11.52 -26.76
N PHE A 250 -3.57 11.53 -26.02
CA PHE A 250 -3.99 12.63 -25.16
C PHE A 250 -3.98 12.16 -23.70
N ILE A 251 -3.65 13.05 -22.78
CA ILE A 251 -3.72 12.75 -21.34
C ILE A 251 -4.33 13.91 -20.56
N VAL A 252 -5.19 13.57 -19.61
CA VAL A 252 -5.73 14.54 -18.65
C VAL A 252 -4.72 14.74 -17.51
N SER A 253 -4.28 15.98 -17.33
CA SER A 253 -3.49 16.43 -16.19
C SER A 253 -4.41 17.14 -15.20
N TRP A 254 -4.80 16.43 -14.14
CA TRP A 254 -5.65 16.99 -13.08
C TRP A 254 -4.95 18.09 -12.30
N ARG A 255 -5.68 19.17 -12.02
CA ARG A 255 -5.22 20.20 -11.09
C ARG A 255 -5.13 19.62 -9.68
N ASN A 256 -4.08 20.01 -8.95
CA ASN A 256 -4.01 19.70 -7.52
C ASN A 256 -4.93 20.66 -6.75
N PRO A 257 -6.04 20.17 -6.15
CA PRO A 257 -7.04 21.04 -5.54
C PRO A 257 -6.47 21.77 -4.33
N THR A 258 -6.94 23.00 -4.12
CA THR A 258 -6.67 23.78 -2.90
C THR A 258 -7.94 23.89 -2.07
N THR A 259 -7.90 24.57 -0.92
CA THR A 259 -9.11 24.83 -0.11
C THR A 259 -10.19 25.59 -0.88
N ALA A 260 -9.83 26.37 -1.91
CA ALA A 260 -10.79 27.05 -2.77
C ALA A 260 -11.59 26.08 -3.68
N CYS A 261 -11.11 24.86 -3.87
CA CYS A 261 -11.70 23.85 -4.73
C CYS A 261 -12.57 22.84 -3.96
N ALA A 262 -12.92 23.14 -2.69
CA ALA A 262 -13.55 22.19 -1.78
C ALA A 262 -14.94 21.72 -2.22
N GLU A 263 -15.64 22.52 -3.02
CA GLU A 263 -16.98 22.23 -3.54
C GLU A 263 -16.97 21.30 -4.76
N TRP A 264 -15.80 21.00 -5.34
CA TRP A 264 -15.72 20.09 -6.50
C TRP A 264 -16.11 18.67 -6.10
N GLY A 265 -17.20 18.19 -6.66
CA GLY A 265 -17.66 16.82 -6.58
C GLY A 265 -17.30 16.02 -7.82
N LEU A 266 -17.77 14.77 -7.88
CA LEU A 266 -17.53 13.88 -9.02
C LEU A 266 -18.10 14.42 -10.34
N ALA A 267 -19.14 15.26 -10.28
CA ALA A 267 -19.78 15.84 -11.45
C ALA A 267 -18.82 16.75 -12.22
N GLU A 268 -18.06 17.59 -11.52
CA GLU A 268 -17.08 18.52 -12.13
C GLU A 268 -15.96 17.74 -12.84
N TYR A 269 -15.47 16.66 -12.24
CA TYR A 269 -14.46 15.81 -12.87
C TYR A 269 -15.01 15.04 -14.08
N ALA A 270 -16.24 14.55 -14.02
CA ALA A 270 -16.89 13.87 -15.15
C ALA A 270 -17.10 14.83 -16.33
N ALA A 271 -17.61 16.04 -16.06
CA ALA A 271 -17.78 17.07 -17.07
C ALA A 271 -16.45 17.44 -17.75
N ALA A 272 -15.34 17.47 -16.99
CA ALA A 272 -14.02 17.70 -17.57
C ALA A 272 -13.56 16.56 -18.51
N ILE A 273 -13.93 15.32 -18.24
CA ILE A 273 -13.67 14.19 -19.16
C ILE A 273 -14.50 14.37 -20.44
N ASP A 274 -15.77 14.73 -20.32
CA ASP A 274 -16.64 14.98 -21.47
C ASP A 274 -16.10 16.12 -22.36
N MET A 275 -15.60 17.19 -21.74
CA MET A 275 -14.92 18.28 -22.46
C MET A 275 -13.65 17.81 -23.18
N SER A 276 -12.92 16.87 -22.59
CA SER A 276 -11.72 16.28 -23.21
C SER A 276 -12.11 15.50 -24.47
N ILE A 277 -13.15 14.67 -24.37
CA ILE A 277 -13.67 13.88 -25.50
C ILE A 277 -14.18 14.79 -26.61
N ALA A 278 -14.86 15.90 -26.27
CA ALA A 278 -15.36 16.85 -27.26
C ALA A 278 -14.26 17.67 -27.97
N THR A 279 -13.06 17.74 -27.38
CA THR A 279 -11.90 18.46 -27.95
C THR A 279 -11.09 17.62 -28.92
N ILE A 280 -11.12 16.29 -28.74
CA ILE A 280 -10.38 15.30 -29.53
C ILE A 280 -11.14 15.00 -30.83
#